data_AF-A0A6A7JQH8-F1
#
_entry.id   AF-A0A6A7JQH8-F1
#
_cell.length_a   1.000
_cell.length_b   1.000
_cell.length_c   1.000
_cell.angle_alpha   90.00
_cell.angle_beta   90.00
_cell.angle_gamma   90.00
#
_symmetry.space_group_name_H-M   'P 1'
#
loop_
_entity.id
_entity.type
_entity.pdbx_description
1 polymer ?
#
loop_
_entity_poly.entity_id
_entity_poly.type
_entity_poly.pdbx_seq_one_letter_code
_entity_poly.pdbx_strand_id
1 'polypeptide(L)'
;MSSIKIIAGILLIISLIGIYKGLSIHSDFNYEPLGPRAFPIGILILISFFSLFLIFISKNNGLKWGDFIFWKKFIILTLALLLYAIFFELLGFMLCTFLLIFIMTLLFKTTLPKACIFSILSSIILYYFFDNVLQITLPFGFIFNHFN
;
A
#
# COMPACT_ATOMS: atom_id res chain seq x y z
N MET A 1 12.30 22.01 14.22
CA MET A 1 12.27 21.53 12.81
C MET A 1 10.91 20.92 12.53
N SER A 2 10.29 21.23 11.39
CA SER A 2 9.02 20.59 11.01
C SER A 2 9.27 19.09 10.81
N SER A 3 8.43 18.22 11.39
CA SER A 3 8.53 16.76 11.32
C SER A 3 8.71 16.25 9.86
N ILE A 4 8.11 16.96 8.90
CA ILE A 4 8.24 16.68 7.46
C ILE A 4 9.70 16.77 6.99
N LYS A 5 10.44 17.79 7.41
CA LYS A 5 11.82 18.02 6.98
C LYS A 5 12.77 16.95 7.51
N ILE A 6 12.48 16.42 8.70
CA ILE A 6 13.24 15.32 9.31
C ILE A 6 13.04 14.05 8.49
N ILE A 7 11.79 13.69 8.19
CA ILE A 7 11.46 12.50 7.39
C ILE A 7 12.03 12.61 5.99
N ALA A 8 11.89 13.77 5.34
CA ALA A 8 12.48 14.01 4.03
C ALA A 8 14.01 13.90 4.06
N GLY A 9 14.68 14.54 5.04
CA GLY A 9 16.12 14.42 5.21
C GLY A 9 16.58 12.96 5.34
N ILE A 10 15.89 12.16 6.15
CA ILE A 10 16.17 10.72 6.32
C ILE A 10 15.98 9.96 5.00
N LEU A 11 14.85 10.17 4.30
CA LEU A 11 14.55 9.53 3.02
C LEU A 11 15.58 9.91 1.93
N LEU A 12 16.04 11.16 1.94
CA LEU A 12 17.06 11.64 1.01
C LEU A 12 18.40 10.93 1.27
N ILE A 13 18.81 10.84 2.54
CA ILE A 13 20.06 10.12 2.90
C ILE A 13 19.96 8.64 2.52
N ILE A 14 18.85 7.97 2.84
CA ILE A 14 18.63 6.55 2.50
C ILE A 14 18.64 6.34 0.99
N SER A 15 17.99 7.21 0.22
CA SER A 15 17.96 7.09 -1.24
C SER A 15 19.33 7.31 -1.87
N LEU A 16 20.13 8.29 -1.40
CA LEU A 16 21.51 8.49 -1.87
C LEU A 16 22.40 7.28 -1.58
N ILE A 17 22.32 6.72 -0.37
CA ILE A 17 23.06 5.49 -0.01
C ILE A 17 22.60 4.33 -0.89
N GLY A 18 21.30 4.21 -1.13
CA GLY A 18 20.70 3.21 -2.01
C GLY A 18 21.21 3.33 -3.44
N ILE A 19 21.30 4.55 -3.98
CA ILE A 19 21.84 4.79 -5.34
C ILE A 19 23.30 4.39 -5.38
N TYR A 20 24.11 4.81 -4.40
CA TYR A 20 25.52 4.45 -4.32
C TYR A 20 25.73 2.93 -4.32
N LYS A 21 24.94 2.18 -3.53
CA LYS A 21 24.97 0.71 -3.53
C LYS A 21 24.41 0.11 -4.81
N GLY A 22 23.32 0.65 -5.33
CA GLY A 22 22.71 0.23 -6.59
C GLY A 22 23.66 0.37 -7.77
N LEU A 23 24.56 1.37 -7.72
CA LEU A 23 25.58 1.58 -8.73
C LEU A 23 26.68 0.49 -8.71
N SER A 24 26.79 -0.28 -7.63
CA SER A 24 27.72 -1.40 -7.52
C SER A 24 27.12 -2.74 -7.98
N ILE A 25 25.82 -2.79 -8.30
CA ILE A 25 25.19 -3.99 -8.86
C ILE A 25 25.73 -4.21 -10.28
N HIS A 26 26.45 -5.32 -10.45
CA HIS A 26 26.97 -5.82 -11.73
C HIS A 26 26.18 -7.09 -12.07
N SER A 27 25.68 -7.18 -13.30
CA SER A 27 24.98 -8.36 -13.81
C SER A 27 25.85 -9.01 -14.89
N ASP A 28 26.29 -10.24 -14.64
CA ASP A 28 27.15 -10.99 -15.57
C ASP A 28 26.42 -11.47 -16.83
N PHE A 29 25.09 -11.38 -16.88
CA PHE A 29 24.26 -11.83 -18.00
C PHE A 29 23.38 -10.70 -18.54
N ASN A 30 23.76 -10.16 -19.70
CA ASN A 30 23.01 -9.16 -20.47
C ASN A 30 22.01 -9.85 -21.40
N TYR A 31 20.80 -10.17 -20.93
CA TYR A 31 19.71 -10.64 -21.81
C TYR A 31 18.58 -9.61 -22.01
N GLU A 32 18.52 -8.55 -21.20
CA GLU A 32 17.56 -7.46 -21.34
C GLU A 32 18.31 -6.11 -21.50
N PRO A 33 17.92 -5.22 -22.44
CA PRO A 33 18.58 -3.91 -22.67
C PRO A 33 18.53 -2.98 -21.47
N LEU A 34 17.65 -3.27 -20.51
CA LEU A 34 17.52 -2.56 -19.24
C LEU A 34 17.92 -3.55 -18.14
N GLY A 35 19.22 -3.60 -17.81
CA GLY A 35 19.71 -4.50 -16.76
C GLY A 35 18.96 -4.31 -15.43
N PRO A 36 19.00 -5.30 -14.51
CA PRO A 36 18.20 -5.34 -13.27
C PRO A 36 18.42 -4.15 -12.32
N ARG A 37 19.42 -3.33 -12.62
CA ARG A 37 19.81 -2.12 -11.92
C ARG A 37 18.99 -0.88 -12.30
N ALA A 38 18.42 -0.81 -13.50
CA ALA A 38 17.71 0.38 -13.97
C ALA A 38 16.47 0.69 -13.12
N PHE A 39 15.71 -0.35 -12.75
CA PHE A 39 14.48 -0.20 -11.97
C PHE A 39 14.72 0.28 -10.52
N PRO A 40 15.59 -0.36 -9.72
CA PRO A 40 15.91 0.12 -8.36
C PRO A 40 16.47 1.55 -8.37
N ILE A 41 17.39 1.86 -9.28
CA ILE A 41 18.02 3.19 -9.35
C ILE A 41 16.99 4.25 -9.76
N GLY A 42 16.14 3.98 -10.74
CA GLY A 42 15.10 4.92 -11.18
C GLY A 42 14.15 5.31 -10.06
N ILE A 43 13.70 4.34 -9.26
CA ILE A 43 12.85 4.59 -8.09
C ILE A 43 13.58 5.42 -7.03
N LEU A 44 14.85 5.10 -6.74
CA LEU A 44 15.64 5.83 -5.74
C LEU A 44 15.91 7.28 -6.16
N ILE A 45 16.16 7.53 -7.46
CA ILE A 45 16.29 8.88 -8.00
C ILE A 45 14.98 9.65 -7.82
N LEU A 46 13.85 9.02 -8.11
CA LEU A 46 12.54 9.66 -7.96
C LEU A 46 12.22 9.99 -6.50
N ILE A 47 12.55 9.08 -5.57
CA ILE A 47 12.41 9.30 -4.12
C ILE A 47 13.33 10.45 -3.67
N SER A 48 14.58 10.47 -4.12
CA SER A 48 15.52 11.56 -3.81
C SER A 48 14.99 12.90 -4.32
N PHE A 49 14.45 12.94 -5.54
CA PHE A 49 13.89 14.14 -6.15
C PHE A 49 12.67 14.67 -5.36
N PHE A 50 11.69 13.81 -5.08
CA PHE A 50 10.52 14.22 -4.30
C PHE A 50 10.86 14.58 -2.86
N SER A 51 11.82 13.90 -2.25
CA SER A 51 12.27 14.23 -0.91
C SER A 51 12.91 15.62 -0.85
N LEU A 52 13.80 15.93 -1.81
CA LEU A 52 14.40 17.25 -1.94
C LEU A 52 13.32 18.31 -2.15
N PHE A 53 12.37 18.07 -3.05
CA PHE A 53 11.23 18.96 -3.28
C PHE A 53 10.41 19.20 -2.00
N LEU A 54 10.16 18.16 -1.21
CA LEU A 54 9.43 18.23 0.05
C LEU A 54 10.13 19.13 1.08
N ILE A 55 11.47 19.10 1.14
CA ILE A 55 12.26 19.95 2.06
C ILE A 55 12.06 21.43 1.75
N PHE A 56 12.01 21.78 0.45
CA PHE A 56 11.84 23.15 -0.02
C PHE A 56 10.39 23.64 0.10
N ILE A 57 9.41 22.80 -0.24
CA ILE A 57 7.98 23.18 -0.24
C ILE A 57 7.36 23.18 1.17
N SER A 58 7.94 22.40 2.10
CA SER A 58 7.36 22.20 3.43
C SER A 58 7.38 23.49 4.26
N LYS A 59 6.19 24.08 4.41
CA LYS A 59 5.91 25.14 5.39
C LYS A 59 5.76 24.52 6.79
N ASN A 60 6.30 25.21 7.79
CA ASN A 60 6.27 24.73 9.17
C ASN A 60 4.84 24.80 9.73
N ASN A 61 4.05 23.77 9.48
CA ASN A 61 2.64 23.75 9.86
C ASN A 61 2.39 23.16 11.26
N GLY A 62 3.41 23.08 12.13
CA GLY A 62 3.24 22.56 13.49
C GLY A 62 2.67 21.14 13.53
N LEU A 63 2.96 20.31 12.51
CA LEU A 63 2.52 18.93 12.42
C LEU A 63 3.07 18.13 13.61
N LYS A 64 2.20 17.92 14.59
CA LYS A 64 2.42 17.03 15.73
C LYS A 64 2.48 15.60 15.19
N TRP A 65 3.38 14.80 15.76
CA TRP A 65 3.39 13.36 15.52
C TRP A 65 2.00 12.82 15.80
N GLY A 66 1.49 11.94 14.92
CA GLY A 66 0.09 11.52 14.93
C GLY A 66 -0.36 11.11 16.34
N ASP A 67 -1.53 11.60 16.75
CA ASP A 67 -2.08 11.31 18.07
C ASP A 67 -2.21 9.80 18.31
N PHE A 68 -2.34 9.38 19.57
CA PHE A 68 -2.54 7.98 19.93
C PHE A 68 -3.72 7.33 19.18
N ILE A 69 -4.79 8.11 18.91
CA ILE A 69 -5.91 7.68 18.07
C ILE A 69 -5.45 7.31 16.66
N PHE A 70 -4.55 8.09 16.05
CA PHE A 70 -4.03 7.82 14.71
C PHE A 70 -3.23 6.52 14.68
N TRP A 71 -2.33 6.32 15.65
CA TRP A 71 -1.54 5.09 15.75
C TRP A 71 -2.41 3.86 15.96
N LYS A 72 -3.43 3.95 16.82
CA LYS A 72 -4.39 2.85 17.01
C LYS A 72 -5.10 2.48 15.70
N LYS A 73 -5.56 3.49 14.94
CA LYS A 73 -6.17 3.26 13.63
C LYS A 73 -5.18 2.59 12.67
N PHE A 74 -3.96 3.10 12.58
CA PHE A 74 -2.92 2.53 11.72
C PHE A 74 -2.65 1.06 12.05
N ILE A 75 -2.48 0.72 13.33
CA ILE A 75 -2.24 -0.67 13.77
C ILE A 75 -3.41 -1.59 13.41
N ILE A 76 -4.66 -1.15 13.64
CA ILE A 76 -5.86 -1.93 13.27
C ILE A 76 -5.89 -2.18 11.76
N LEU A 77 -5.53 -1.17 10.97
CA LEU A 77 -5.51 -1.22 9.51
C LEU A 77 -4.44 -2.18 8.98
N THR A 78 -3.23 -2.14 9.56
CA THR A 78 -2.15 -3.08 9.26
C THR A 78 -2.54 -4.51 9.61
N LEU A 79 -3.16 -4.72 10.78
CA LEU A 79 -3.68 -6.03 11.17
C LEU A 79 -4.76 -6.51 10.21
N ALA A 80 -5.71 -5.65 9.83
CA ALA A 80 -6.76 -6.00 8.87
C ALA A 80 -6.19 -6.43 7.51
N LEU A 81 -5.10 -5.80 7.04
CA LEU A 81 -4.39 -6.20 5.82
C LEU A 81 -3.68 -7.55 5.96
N LEU A 82 -3.06 -7.82 7.12
CA LEU A 82 -2.44 -9.12 7.40
C LEU A 82 -3.49 -10.23 7.45
N LEU A 83 -4.61 -10.00 8.14
CA LEU A 83 -5.76 -10.90 8.13
C LEU A 83 -6.27 -11.10 6.70
N TYR A 84 -6.40 -10.03 5.91
CA TYR A 84 -6.80 -10.13 4.51
C TYR A 84 -5.90 -11.09 3.74
N ALA A 85 -4.58 -10.97 3.85
CA ALA A 85 -3.63 -11.85 3.15
C ALA A 85 -3.75 -13.32 3.57
N ILE A 86 -3.92 -13.60 4.87
CA ILE A 86 -4.03 -14.96 5.39
C ILE A 86 -5.36 -15.61 4.99
N PHE A 87 -6.45 -14.86 5.09
CA PHE A 87 -7.79 -15.37 4.80
C PHE A 87 -8.16 -15.31 3.31
N PHE A 88 -7.33 -14.67 2.48
CA PHE A 88 -7.58 -14.43 1.07
C PHE A 88 -7.93 -15.71 0.30
N GLU A 89 -7.14 -16.76 0.52
CA GLU A 89 -7.35 -18.06 -0.12
C GLU A 89 -8.58 -18.78 0.46
N LEU A 90 -8.83 -18.61 1.76
CA LEU A 90 -9.84 -19.38 2.50
C LEU A 90 -11.26 -18.85 2.29
N LEU A 91 -11.47 -17.53 2.43
CA LEU A 91 -12.77 -16.86 2.29
C LEU A 91 -13.04 -16.38 0.86
N GLY A 92 -12.00 -16.24 0.04
CA GLY A 92 -12.10 -15.70 -1.31
C GLY A 92 -12.09 -14.17 -1.36
N PHE A 93 -11.88 -13.63 -2.57
CA PHE A 93 -11.66 -12.20 -2.81
C PHE A 93 -12.82 -11.33 -2.32
N MET A 94 -14.06 -11.72 -2.62
CA MET A 94 -15.24 -10.88 -2.36
C MET A 94 -15.49 -10.67 -0.85
N LEU A 95 -15.44 -11.74 -0.06
CA LEU A 95 -15.64 -11.68 1.40
C LEU A 95 -14.48 -10.97 2.11
N CYS A 96 -13.23 -11.28 1.73
CA CYS A 96 -12.05 -10.62 2.29
C CYS A 96 -12.03 -9.11 2.00
N THR A 97 -12.34 -8.70 0.77
CA THR A 97 -12.39 -7.27 0.41
C THR A 97 -13.53 -6.55 1.10
N PHE A 98 -14.70 -7.19 1.23
CA PHE A 98 -15.82 -6.66 2.00
C PHE A 98 -15.41 -6.39 3.46
N LEU A 99 -14.81 -7.38 4.14
CA LEU A 99 -14.36 -7.24 5.52
C LEU A 99 -13.34 -6.11 5.69
N LEU A 100 -12.36 -6.04 4.77
CA LEU A 100 -11.34 -5.00 4.78
C LEU A 100 -11.97 -3.61 4.66
N ILE A 101 -12.83 -3.40 3.66
CA ILE A 101 -13.49 -2.11 3.40
C ILE A 101 -14.47 -1.76 4.54
N PHE A 102 -15.12 -2.76 5.14
CA PHE A 102 -15.97 -2.57 6.30
C PHE A 102 -15.18 -2.10 7.52
N ILE A 103 -14.05 -2.73 7.83
CA ILE A 103 -13.16 -2.30 8.94
C ILE A 103 -12.67 -0.87 8.67
N MET A 104 -12.25 -0.58 7.43
CA MET A 104 -11.80 0.75 7.02
C MET A 104 -12.88 1.81 7.27
N THR A 105 -14.08 1.60 6.73
CA THR A 105 -15.19 2.57 6.87
C THR A 105 -15.61 2.78 8.32
N LEU A 106 -15.59 1.73 9.15
CA LEU A 106 -15.84 1.85 10.59
C LEU A 106 -14.76 2.70 11.29
N LEU A 107 -13.50 2.52 10.90
CA LEU A 107 -12.34 3.24 11.45
C LEU A 107 -12.40 4.75 11.17
N PHE A 108 -13.05 5.14 10.08
CA PHE A 108 -13.32 6.54 9.72
C PHE A 108 -14.60 7.12 10.35
N LYS A 109 -15.22 6.40 11.30
CA LYS A 109 -16.44 6.81 12.06
C LYS A 109 -17.69 6.99 11.18
N THR A 110 -17.86 6.18 10.14
CA THR A 110 -19.11 6.13 9.37
C THR A 110 -20.20 5.39 10.16
N THR A 111 -21.48 5.71 9.92
CA THR A 111 -22.60 4.98 10.54
C THR A 111 -22.65 3.54 10.03
N LEU A 112 -22.91 2.57 10.92
CA LEU A 112 -22.99 1.13 10.60
C LEU A 112 -23.76 0.79 9.32
N PRO A 113 -24.98 1.33 9.07
CA PRO A 113 -25.71 1.00 7.85
C PRO A 113 -25.01 1.52 6.58
N LYS A 114 -24.41 2.72 6.62
CA LYS A 114 -23.69 3.29 5.47
C LYS A 114 -22.39 2.55 5.20
N ALA A 115 -21.69 2.12 6.25
CA ALA A 115 -20.47 1.31 6.15
C ALA A 115 -20.75 -0.03 5.46
N CYS A 116 -21.85 -0.70 5.81
CA CYS A 116 -22.25 -1.97 5.20
C CYS A 116 -22.57 -1.80 3.71
N ILE A 117 -23.39 -0.81 3.36
CA ILE A 117 -23.75 -0.53 1.95
C ILE A 117 -22.51 -0.22 1.11
N PHE A 118 -21.61 0.63 1.61
CA PHE A 118 -20.41 1.03 0.88
C PHE A 118 -19.45 -0.14 0.66
N SER A 119 -19.23 -0.97 1.69
CA SER A 119 -18.35 -2.13 1.59
C SER A 119 -18.89 -3.20 0.64
N ILE A 120 -20.21 -3.44 0.62
CA ILE A 120 -20.85 -4.36 -0.35
C ILE A 120 -20.66 -3.84 -1.77
N LEU A 121 -21.05 -2.59 -2.03
CA LEU A 121 -20.94 -1.98 -3.36
C LEU A 121 -19.50 -1.99 -3.86
N SER A 122 -18.56 -1.57 -3.02
CA SER A 122 -17.15 -1.50 -3.40
C SER A 122 -16.56 -2.89 -3.67
N SER A 123 -16.91 -3.91 -2.88
CA SER A 123 -16.46 -5.29 -3.11
C SER A 123 -16.95 -5.82 -4.46
N ILE A 124 -18.22 -5.60 -4.80
CA ILE A 124 -18.80 -6.01 -6.10
C ILE A 124 -18.10 -5.29 -7.26
N ILE A 125 -17.91 -3.97 -7.16
CA ILE A 125 -17.26 -3.16 -8.20
C ILE A 125 -15.82 -3.63 -8.42
N LEU A 126 -15.06 -3.85 -7.34
CA LEU A 126 -13.69 -4.34 -7.41
C LEU A 126 -13.64 -5.74 -8.04
N TYR A 127 -14.53 -6.65 -7.63
CA TYR A 127 -14.63 -7.97 -8.22
C TYR A 127 -14.86 -7.89 -9.73
N TYR A 128 -15.83 -7.08 -10.17
CA TYR A 128 -16.12 -6.87 -11.59
C TYR A 128 -14.92 -6.30 -12.35
N PHE A 129 -14.21 -5.35 -11.75
CA PHE A 129 -13.03 -4.73 -12.35
C PHE A 129 -11.90 -5.76 -12.55
N PHE A 130 -11.61 -6.56 -11.53
CA PHE A 130 -10.56 -7.58 -11.62
C PHE A 130 -10.92 -8.72 -12.58
N ASP A 131 -12.19 -9.13 -12.60
CA ASP A 131 -12.68 -10.20 -13.46
C ASP A 131 -12.79 -9.76 -14.93
N ASN A 132 -13.45 -8.64 -15.23
CA ASN A 132 -13.77 -8.25 -16.61
C ASN A 132 -12.72 -7.34 -17.25
N VAL A 133 -12.09 -6.45 -16.48
CA VAL A 133 -11.12 -5.49 -17.01
C VAL A 133 -9.71 -6.09 -17.01
N LEU A 134 -9.33 -6.73 -15.90
CA LEU A 134 -7.99 -7.31 -15.75
C LEU A 134 -7.90 -8.79 -16.14
N GLN A 135 -9.03 -9.49 -16.27
CA GLN A 135 -9.10 -10.93 -16.61
C GLN A 135 -8.23 -11.79 -15.68
N ILE A 136 -8.22 -11.46 -14.39
CA ILE A 136 -7.46 -12.19 -13.37
C ILE A 136 -8.38 -13.21 -12.71
N THR A 137 -7.92 -14.46 -12.61
CA THR A 137 -8.63 -15.51 -11.86
C THR A 137 -8.57 -15.23 -10.36
N LEU A 138 -9.70 -14.85 -9.78
CA LEU A 138 -9.82 -14.55 -8.36
C LEU A 138 -10.22 -15.82 -7.59
N PRO A 139 -9.69 -16.06 -6.38
CA PRO A 139 -10.16 -17.14 -5.55
C PRO A 139 -11.59 -16.85 -5.08
N PHE A 140 -12.51 -17.75 -5.38
CA PHE A 140 -13.88 -17.73 -4.86
C PHE A 140 -13.96 -18.16 -3.38
N GLY A 141 -12.86 -18.73 -2.85
CA GLY A 141 -12.74 -19.20 -1.48
C GLY A 141 -12.88 -20.72 -1.38
N PHE A 142 -11.98 -21.37 -0.65
CA PHE A 142 -11.99 -22.83 -0.46
C PHE A 142 -13.30 -23.35 0.15
N ILE A 143 -14.00 -22.53 0.95
CA ILE A 143 -15.30 -22.90 1.56
C ILE A 143 -16.37 -23.19 0.51
N PHE A 144 -16.37 -22.49 -0.63
CA PHE A 144 -17.34 -22.74 -1.70
C PHE A 144 -16.94 -23.91 -2.60
N ASN A 145 -15.67 -24.32 -2.58
CA ASN A 145 -15.18 -25.43 -3.41
C ASN A 145 -15.52 -26.81 -2.81
N HIS A 146 -15.87 -26.89 -1.52
CA HIS A 146 -16.25 -28.15 -0.86
C HIS A 146 -17.75 -28.48 -0.95
N PHE A 147 -18.55 -27.62 -1.60
CA PHE A 147 -19.98 -27.82 -1.84
C PHE A 147 -20.31 -28.19 -3.30
N ASN A 148 -19.31 -28.48 -4.13
CA ASN A 148 -19.46 -29.04 -5.49
C ASN A 148 -18.85 -30.43 -5.59
#